data_AF-A0A0U3K414-F1
#
_entry.id   AF-A0A0U3K414-F1
#
_cell.length_a   1.000
_cell.length_b   1.000
_cell.length_c   1.000
_cell.angle_alpha   90.00
_cell.angle_beta   90.00
_cell.angle_gamma   90.00
#
_symmetry.space_group_name_H-M   'P 1'
#
loop_
_entity.id
_entity.type
_entity.pdbx_description
1 polymer ?
#
loop_
_entity_poly.entity_id
_entity_poly.type
_entity_poly.pdbx_seq_one_letter_code
_entity_poly.pdbx_strand_id
1 'polypeptide(L)'
;MRREPDVTVVVAVYNTMPYLTECLDSLIRQSIGLERLEVVAVDDGSTDGSGAELDRYAERHPDVVKVLHQPNSGGPAAPSNRALDVATGRFVYFIGADDHLGEEALERMVDAADANEADVVVGKMVGTNGRYVHQKLYDGNHPDVSLYDSALPFTLANTKLFRRELVEKHSLRFPEDMPVGSDQPFTIEACVRARKISVVSDYTCYYAVKRGDASNITYRANHLARLRCVERIIEHTAGLIPAGPQRDAVLKRHFDWELSKLLQQDFPALDLDTRRQVCEGVGALVDAYFTDGLRDGTGVKRRVRFGLARSGAVEELTRAIAEETEHGAPPFLLEGSRAFATYPGFRDPAVGLDDRFYEVLGETVAGRLSAGTRLESADWDQHGTELSCVLNLRAGITGDTSSAVVALAQGAMPQSADKAGARKLPADAPRPQRVGTLTADAAEDGGTLLTARIPLAATRSKRGVRLYVDVAGSTYEIPVRTQGQPMPLARRWGSTDPHRVAASPNTKGRLVITTAPLWEPKPSVGARLRRTLSRSKRK
;
A
#
# COMPACT_ATOMS: atom_id res chain seq x y z
N MET A 1 23.79 -46.06 -2.41
CA MET A 1 22.66 -45.41 -1.71
C MET A 1 22.59 -43.99 -2.25
N ARG A 2 21.46 -43.58 -2.86
CA ARG A 2 21.29 -42.15 -3.18
C ARG A 2 21.31 -41.37 -1.87
N ARG A 3 22.10 -40.31 -1.82
CA ARG A 3 22.14 -39.38 -0.68
C ARG A 3 20.77 -38.69 -0.63
N GLU A 4 20.24 -38.50 0.58
CA GLU A 4 19.00 -37.72 0.76
C GLU A 4 19.22 -36.29 0.22
N PRO A 5 18.34 -35.75 -0.64
CA PRO A 5 18.48 -34.40 -1.14
C PRO A 5 18.29 -33.39 -0.01
N ASP A 6 18.86 -32.19 -0.17
CA ASP A 6 18.65 -31.13 0.82
C ASP A 6 17.28 -30.49 0.63
N VAL A 7 16.82 -30.33 -0.62
CA VAL A 7 15.55 -29.66 -0.92
C VAL A 7 14.75 -30.45 -1.95
N THR A 8 13.47 -30.67 -1.65
CA THR A 8 12.45 -30.98 -2.65
C THR A 8 11.73 -29.71 -3.08
N VAL A 9 11.82 -29.34 -4.34
CA VAL A 9 11.03 -28.26 -4.94
C VAL A 9 9.73 -28.83 -5.51
N VAL A 10 8.61 -28.33 -5.01
CA VAL A 10 7.25 -28.69 -5.45
C VAL A 10 6.78 -27.70 -6.50
N VAL A 11 6.36 -28.22 -7.66
CA VAL A 11 5.84 -27.43 -8.78
C VAL A 11 4.45 -27.93 -9.17
N ALA A 12 3.41 -27.17 -8.84
CA ALA A 12 2.04 -27.45 -9.30
C ALA A 12 1.81 -26.80 -10.67
N VAL A 13 1.46 -27.60 -11.68
CA VAL A 13 1.40 -27.16 -13.08
C VAL A 13 0.00 -27.36 -13.65
N TYR A 14 -0.60 -26.28 -14.15
CA TYR A 14 -1.80 -26.35 -14.99
C TYR A 14 -1.72 -25.25 -16.04
N ASN A 15 -1.72 -25.63 -17.32
CA ASN A 15 -1.75 -24.70 -18.46
C ASN A 15 -0.84 -23.46 -18.29
N THR A 16 0.47 -23.69 -18.20
CA THR A 16 1.46 -22.65 -17.84
C THR A 16 2.49 -22.40 -18.95
N MET A 17 2.29 -22.91 -20.16
CA MET A 17 3.09 -22.49 -21.30
C MET A 17 2.81 -21.00 -21.65
N PRO A 18 3.83 -20.23 -22.07
CA PRO A 18 5.22 -20.63 -22.29
C PRO A 18 6.15 -20.49 -21.06
N TYR A 19 5.64 -20.11 -19.89
CA TYR A 19 6.46 -19.74 -18.71
C TYR A 19 7.13 -20.95 -18.05
N LEU A 20 6.52 -22.14 -18.15
CA LEU A 20 7.00 -23.35 -17.49
C LEU A 20 8.46 -23.70 -17.80
N THR A 21 8.91 -23.53 -19.06
CA THR A 21 10.29 -23.85 -19.44
C THR A 21 11.30 -23.01 -18.66
N GLU A 22 11.03 -21.71 -18.47
CA GLU A 22 11.90 -20.81 -17.69
C GLU A 22 11.92 -21.19 -16.21
N CYS A 23 10.75 -21.56 -15.65
CA CYS A 23 10.64 -22.07 -14.29
C CYS A 23 11.56 -23.29 -14.09
N LEU A 24 11.42 -24.33 -14.92
CA LEU A 24 12.22 -25.56 -14.83
C LEU A 24 13.71 -25.33 -15.10
N ASP A 25 14.05 -24.48 -16.08
CA ASP A 25 15.42 -24.06 -16.36
C ASP A 25 16.07 -23.39 -15.13
N SER A 26 15.31 -22.59 -14.38
CA SER A 26 15.82 -21.94 -13.16
C SER A 26 16.12 -22.93 -12.04
N LEU A 27 15.39 -24.05 -11.98
CA LEU A 27 15.59 -25.10 -10.98
C LEU A 27 16.82 -25.95 -11.29
N ILE A 28 17.00 -26.39 -12.55
CA ILE A 28 18.15 -27.22 -12.94
C ILE A 28 19.48 -26.45 -12.95
N ARG A 29 19.44 -25.11 -12.92
CA ARG A 29 20.62 -24.23 -12.84
C ARG A 29 20.97 -23.81 -11.41
N GLN A 30 20.27 -24.29 -10.39
CA GLN A 30 20.55 -23.88 -9.02
C GLN A 30 21.98 -24.26 -8.59
N SER A 31 22.68 -23.33 -7.95
CA SER A 31 24.08 -23.49 -7.50
C SER A 31 24.25 -24.55 -6.41
N ILE A 32 23.15 -24.94 -5.72
CA ILE A 32 23.17 -25.95 -4.67
C ILE A 32 23.64 -27.34 -5.16
N GLY A 33 23.60 -27.58 -6.48
CA GLY A 33 23.98 -28.86 -7.08
C GLY A 33 22.78 -29.79 -7.29
N LEU A 34 22.76 -30.50 -8.41
CA LEU A 34 21.68 -31.42 -8.79
C LEU A 34 21.58 -32.64 -7.86
N GLU A 35 22.68 -33.03 -7.23
CA GLU A 35 22.75 -34.13 -6.27
C GLU A 35 22.12 -33.80 -4.90
N ARG A 36 21.86 -32.51 -4.63
CA ARG A 36 21.20 -32.00 -3.43
C ARG A 36 19.76 -31.54 -3.70
N LEU A 37 19.30 -31.65 -4.95
CA LEU A 37 18.01 -31.16 -5.41
C LEU A 37 17.11 -32.31 -5.87
N GLU A 38 15.87 -32.28 -5.40
CA GLU A 38 14.75 -33.03 -5.97
C GLU A 38 13.71 -32.03 -6.47
N VAL A 39 13.13 -32.28 -7.63
CA VAL A 39 11.99 -31.52 -8.18
C VAL A 39 10.84 -32.49 -8.35
N VAL A 40 9.73 -32.23 -7.66
CA VAL A 40 8.47 -32.96 -7.85
C VAL A 40 7.48 -32.04 -8.52
N ALA A 41 7.29 -32.25 -9.82
CA ALA A 41 6.33 -31.52 -10.63
C ALA A 41 5.05 -32.35 -10.79
N VAL A 42 3.90 -31.71 -10.61
CA VAL A 42 2.60 -32.37 -10.76
C VAL A 42 1.79 -31.64 -11.81
N ASP A 43 1.54 -32.33 -12.93
CA ASP A 43 0.65 -31.88 -13.99
C ASP A 43 -0.80 -32.14 -13.59
N ASP A 44 -1.53 -31.06 -13.34
CA ASP A 44 -2.94 -31.06 -12.94
C ASP A 44 -3.87 -31.06 -14.16
N GLY A 45 -3.61 -31.96 -15.11
CA GLY A 45 -4.43 -32.17 -16.29
C GLY A 45 -4.31 -31.06 -17.34
N SER A 46 -3.09 -30.63 -17.65
CA SER A 46 -2.84 -29.59 -18.66
C SER A 46 -3.19 -30.05 -20.08
N THR A 47 -3.55 -29.08 -20.93
CA THR A 47 -3.92 -29.27 -22.34
C THR A 47 -3.12 -28.39 -23.30
N ASP A 48 -2.16 -27.63 -22.80
CA ASP A 48 -1.37 -26.64 -23.56
C ASP A 48 0.06 -27.09 -23.90
N GLY A 49 0.37 -28.36 -23.64
CA GLY A 49 1.72 -28.93 -23.79
C GLY A 49 2.56 -28.91 -22.52
N SER A 50 2.08 -28.35 -21.40
CA SER A 50 2.82 -28.34 -20.12
C SER A 50 3.20 -29.74 -19.64
N GLY A 51 2.30 -30.72 -19.73
CA GLY A 51 2.60 -32.12 -19.35
C GLY A 51 3.74 -32.73 -20.16
N ALA A 52 3.75 -32.53 -21.48
CA ALA A 52 4.82 -33.01 -22.34
C ALA A 52 6.18 -32.32 -22.06
N GLU A 53 6.15 -31.04 -21.69
CA GLU A 53 7.36 -30.32 -21.28
C GLU A 53 7.90 -30.86 -19.95
N LEU A 54 7.04 -31.21 -18.98
CA LEU A 54 7.44 -31.86 -17.75
C LEU A 54 8.10 -33.23 -18.02
N ASP A 55 7.48 -34.05 -18.86
CA ASP A 55 8.03 -35.37 -19.24
C ASP A 55 9.42 -35.24 -19.87
N ARG A 56 9.60 -34.26 -20.77
CA ARG A 56 10.89 -33.95 -21.39
C ARG A 56 11.98 -33.63 -20.36
N TYR A 57 11.64 -32.90 -19.30
CA TYR A 57 12.59 -32.60 -18.22
C TYR A 57 12.89 -33.83 -17.35
N ALA A 58 11.88 -34.66 -17.06
CA ALA A 58 12.07 -35.93 -16.34
C ALA A 58 12.98 -36.90 -17.10
N GLU A 59 12.82 -37.01 -18.42
CA GLU A 59 13.69 -37.83 -19.27
C GLU A 59 15.14 -37.32 -19.30
N ARG A 60 15.33 -35.99 -19.31
CA ARG A 60 16.66 -35.37 -19.35
C ARG A 60 17.37 -35.39 -17.99
N HIS A 61 16.60 -35.35 -16.90
CA HIS A 61 17.11 -35.28 -15.52
C HIS A 61 16.41 -36.31 -14.60
N PRO A 62 16.50 -37.62 -14.90
CA PRO A 62 15.72 -38.66 -14.21
C PRO A 62 16.08 -38.85 -12.73
N ASP A 63 17.23 -38.31 -12.33
CA ASP A 63 17.75 -38.36 -10.97
C ASP A 63 17.28 -37.18 -10.11
N VAL A 64 16.72 -36.15 -10.75
CA VAL A 64 16.37 -34.87 -10.13
C VAL A 64 14.87 -34.60 -10.26
N VAL A 65 14.30 -34.81 -11.45
CA VAL A 65 12.92 -34.43 -11.78
C VAL A 65 12.02 -35.65 -11.76
N LYS A 66 10.99 -35.60 -10.90
CA LYS A 66 9.90 -36.57 -10.83
C LYS A 66 8.60 -35.88 -11.25
N VAL A 67 7.87 -36.52 -12.15
CA VAL A 67 6.59 -36.01 -12.67
C VAL A 67 5.46 -36.92 -12.20
N LEU A 68 4.38 -36.31 -11.74
CA LEU A 68 3.10 -36.96 -11.48
C LEU A 68 2.04 -36.31 -12.39
N HIS A 69 1.12 -37.10 -12.92
CA HIS A 69 -0.04 -36.58 -13.65
C HIS A 69 -1.31 -36.92 -12.90
N GLN A 70 -2.25 -35.98 -12.88
CA GLN A 70 -3.59 -36.18 -12.32
C GLN A 70 -4.64 -35.46 -13.18
N PRO A 71 -5.93 -35.82 -13.08
CA PRO A 71 -7.01 -35.00 -13.62
C PRO A 71 -7.05 -33.63 -12.94
N ASN A 72 -7.44 -32.60 -13.68
CA ASN A 72 -7.52 -31.22 -13.18
C ASN A 72 -8.37 -31.13 -11.91
N SER A 73 -7.72 -30.75 -10.81
CA SER A 73 -8.30 -30.58 -9.48
C SER A 73 -8.91 -29.20 -9.24
N GLY A 74 -8.62 -28.24 -10.12
CA GLY A 74 -9.13 -26.88 -10.04
C GLY A 74 -8.29 -25.95 -9.16
N GLY A 75 -7.05 -26.28 -8.82
CA GLY A 75 -6.16 -25.37 -8.08
C GLY A 75 -4.82 -26.00 -7.67
N PRO A 76 -3.87 -25.22 -7.14
CA PRO A 76 -2.54 -25.71 -6.81
C PRO A 76 -2.48 -26.58 -5.54
N ALA A 77 -3.56 -26.67 -4.77
CA ALA A 77 -3.56 -27.35 -3.46
C ALA A 77 -3.38 -28.87 -3.59
N ALA A 78 -4.22 -29.54 -4.40
CA ALA A 78 -4.15 -30.98 -4.60
C ALA A 78 -2.81 -31.43 -5.22
N PRO A 79 -2.30 -30.84 -6.32
CA PRO A 79 -0.98 -31.19 -6.84
C PRO A 79 0.14 -30.94 -5.83
N SER A 80 0.07 -29.86 -5.02
CA SER A 80 1.05 -29.63 -3.96
C SER A 80 1.01 -30.71 -2.87
N ASN A 81 -0.18 -31.17 -2.47
CA ASN A 81 -0.32 -32.27 -1.53
C ASN A 81 0.22 -33.59 -2.09
N ARG A 82 -0.06 -33.91 -3.37
CA ARG A 82 0.49 -35.11 -4.03
C ARG A 82 2.01 -35.06 -4.08
N ALA A 83 2.60 -33.89 -4.33
CA ALA A 83 4.04 -33.72 -4.31
C ALA A 83 4.63 -33.93 -2.91
N LEU A 84 3.97 -33.39 -1.87
CA LEU A 84 4.37 -33.59 -0.48
C LEU A 84 4.37 -35.07 -0.06
N ASP A 85 3.45 -35.88 -0.58
CA ASP A 85 3.37 -37.32 -0.25
C ASP A 85 4.58 -38.13 -0.74
N VAL A 86 5.35 -37.59 -1.69
CA VAL A 86 6.51 -38.26 -2.27
C VAL A 86 7.82 -37.48 -2.13
N ALA A 87 7.80 -36.34 -1.44
CA ALA A 87 8.96 -35.49 -1.21
C ALA A 87 9.97 -36.16 -0.27
N THR A 88 11.25 -36.14 -0.62
CA THR A 88 12.31 -36.82 0.15
C THR A 88 13.34 -35.89 0.77
N GLY A 89 13.38 -34.61 0.38
CA GLY A 89 14.40 -33.66 0.82
C GLY A 89 14.27 -33.23 2.28
N ARG A 90 15.38 -32.87 2.92
CA ARG A 90 15.39 -32.33 4.30
C ARG A 90 14.46 -31.11 4.46
N PHE A 91 14.33 -30.34 3.39
CA PHE A 91 13.42 -29.21 3.26
C PHE A 91 12.49 -29.38 2.05
N VAL A 92 11.35 -28.70 2.09
CA VAL A 92 10.44 -28.53 0.94
C VAL A 92 10.33 -27.06 0.57
N TYR A 93 10.31 -26.77 -0.73
CA TYR A 93 10.14 -25.42 -1.27
C TYR A 93 9.02 -25.42 -2.31
N PHE A 94 8.13 -24.43 -2.30
CA PHE A 94 7.07 -24.31 -3.30
C PHE A 94 7.35 -23.17 -4.27
N ILE A 95 7.15 -23.41 -5.56
CA ILE A 95 7.27 -22.40 -6.62
C ILE A 95 6.05 -22.43 -7.54
N GLY A 96 5.61 -21.27 -7.99
CA GLY A 96 4.62 -21.15 -9.06
C GLY A 96 5.23 -21.54 -10.40
N ALA A 97 4.51 -22.33 -11.20
CA ALA A 97 5.01 -22.81 -12.50
C ALA A 97 5.26 -21.68 -13.52
N ASP A 98 4.77 -20.47 -13.27
CA ASP A 98 4.99 -19.25 -14.05
C ASP A 98 6.09 -18.34 -13.50
N ASP A 99 6.69 -18.70 -12.37
CA ASP A 99 7.72 -17.96 -11.67
C ASP A 99 9.09 -18.63 -11.84
N HIS A 100 10.17 -17.98 -11.42
CA HIS A 100 11.51 -18.56 -11.43
C HIS A 100 12.35 -18.14 -10.23
N LEU A 101 13.37 -18.93 -9.92
CA LEU A 101 14.32 -18.65 -8.84
C LEU A 101 15.57 -17.90 -9.33
N GLY A 102 16.18 -17.14 -8.44
CA GLY A 102 17.57 -16.72 -8.61
C GLY A 102 18.51 -17.93 -8.52
N GLU A 103 19.63 -17.91 -9.25
CA GLU A 103 20.56 -19.04 -9.40
C GLU A 103 21.09 -19.60 -8.07
N GLU A 104 21.29 -18.72 -7.08
CA GLU A 104 21.83 -19.07 -5.76
C GLU A 104 20.73 -19.16 -4.68
N ALA A 105 19.45 -19.16 -5.07
CA ALA A 105 18.35 -19.04 -4.14
C ALA A 105 18.27 -20.20 -3.14
N LEU A 106 18.27 -21.43 -3.64
CA LEU A 106 18.15 -22.62 -2.78
C LEU A 106 19.38 -22.81 -1.89
N GLU A 107 20.59 -22.62 -2.44
CA GLU A 107 21.85 -22.69 -1.69
C GLU A 107 21.84 -21.72 -0.50
N ARG A 108 21.56 -20.43 -0.75
CA ARG A 108 21.52 -19.42 0.31
C ARG A 108 20.44 -19.67 1.35
N MET A 109 19.26 -20.14 0.94
CA MET A 109 18.18 -20.43 1.89
C MET A 109 18.49 -21.66 2.75
N VAL A 110 19.12 -22.71 2.19
CA VAL A 110 19.57 -23.89 2.94
C VAL A 110 20.69 -23.51 3.90
N ASP A 111 21.68 -22.73 3.45
CA ASP A 111 22.77 -22.26 4.30
C ASP A 111 22.25 -21.42 5.47
N ALA A 112 21.28 -20.52 5.23
CA ALA A 112 20.61 -19.77 6.28
C ALA A 112 19.79 -20.67 7.22
N ALA A 113 19.13 -21.70 6.70
CA ALA A 113 18.38 -22.65 7.52
C ALA A 113 19.30 -23.43 8.46
N ASP A 114 20.44 -23.88 7.97
CA ASP A 114 21.40 -24.65 8.75
C ASP A 114 22.17 -23.76 9.74
N ALA A 115 22.64 -22.59 9.30
CA ALA A 115 23.38 -21.65 10.15
C ALA A 115 22.54 -21.11 11.32
N ASN A 116 21.24 -20.90 11.09
CA ASN A 116 20.34 -20.35 12.11
C ASN A 116 19.54 -21.44 12.82
N GLU A 117 19.56 -22.70 12.38
CA GLU A 117 18.62 -23.75 12.80
C GLU A 117 17.15 -23.36 12.55
N ALA A 118 16.87 -22.73 11.41
CA ALA A 118 15.53 -22.27 11.05
C ALA A 118 14.63 -23.42 10.59
N ASP A 119 13.35 -23.37 10.96
CA ASP A 119 12.34 -24.30 10.44
C ASP A 119 11.65 -23.74 9.19
N VAL A 120 11.67 -22.40 9.02
CA VAL A 120 11.14 -21.71 7.84
C VAL A 120 12.15 -20.64 7.40
N VAL A 121 12.42 -20.56 6.10
CA VAL A 121 13.26 -19.50 5.51
C VAL A 121 12.50 -18.77 4.41
N VAL A 122 12.44 -17.45 4.54
CA VAL A 122 11.84 -16.54 3.56
C VAL A 122 12.93 -15.91 2.71
N GLY A 123 13.01 -16.30 1.45
CA GLY A 123 13.85 -15.63 0.47
C GLY A 123 13.21 -14.32 -0.03
N LYS A 124 14.06 -13.35 -0.40
CA LYS A 124 13.60 -12.11 -1.01
C LYS A 124 12.84 -12.37 -2.29
N MET A 125 11.67 -11.75 -2.38
CA MET A 125 10.84 -11.79 -3.55
C MET A 125 10.79 -10.43 -4.23
N VAL A 126 10.90 -10.43 -5.55
CA VAL A 126 10.59 -9.29 -6.40
C VAL A 126 9.48 -9.64 -7.37
N GLY A 127 8.65 -8.66 -7.71
CA GLY A 127 7.64 -8.83 -8.73
C GLY A 127 8.13 -8.34 -10.09
N THR A 128 7.90 -9.10 -11.15
CA THR A 128 8.17 -8.73 -12.54
C THR A 128 6.87 -8.41 -13.26
N ASN A 129 6.94 -7.69 -14.39
CA ASN A 129 5.78 -7.32 -15.21
C ASN A 129 4.65 -6.60 -14.42
N GLY A 130 5.03 -5.82 -13.40
CA GLY A 130 4.08 -5.09 -12.55
C GLY A 130 3.36 -5.96 -11.50
N ARG A 131 3.84 -7.18 -11.23
CA ARG A 131 3.41 -7.97 -10.06
C ARG A 131 3.76 -7.20 -8.79
N TYR A 132 2.76 -7.00 -7.92
CA TYR A 132 3.00 -6.38 -6.63
C TYR A 132 3.57 -7.40 -5.63
N VAL A 133 4.61 -7.01 -4.90
CA VAL A 133 5.19 -7.75 -3.77
C VAL A 133 5.41 -6.80 -2.61
N HIS A 134 4.99 -7.19 -1.40
CA HIS A 134 5.16 -6.38 -0.21
C HIS A 134 6.62 -6.43 0.28
N GLN A 135 7.35 -5.32 0.19
CA GLN A 135 8.80 -5.29 0.39
C GLN A 135 9.26 -5.11 1.84
N LYS A 136 8.36 -4.78 2.78
CA LYS A 136 8.74 -4.36 4.14
C LYS A 136 9.49 -5.45 4.93
N LEU A 137 9.27 -6.73 4.62
CA LEU A 137 9.98 -7.85 5.27
C LEU A 137 11.46 -7.93 4.83
N TYR A 138 11.79 -7.37 3.66
CA TYR A 138 13.09 -7.49 3.02
C TYR A 138 13.96 -6.23 3.24
N ASP A 139 13.90 -5.66 4.44
CA ASP A 139 14.73 -4.52 4.84
C ASP A 139 16.14 -4.93 5.32
N GLY A 140 16.37 -6.22 5.54
CA GLY A 140 17.64 -6.81 5.91
C GLY A 140 17.54 -8.33 6.07
N ASN A 141 18.68 -8.99 6.24
CA ASN A 141 18.70 -10.40 6.66
C ASN A 141 18.31 -10.47 8.14
N HIS A 142 17.40 -11.38 8.46
CA HIS A 142 16.96 -11.62 9.84
C HIS A 142 17.16 -13.09 10.19
N PRO A 143 18.06 -13.45 11.12
CA PRO A 143 18.28 -14.85 11.49
C PRO A 143 17.07 -15.44 12.23
N ASP A 144 16.31 -14.60 12.94
CA ASP A 144 15.10 -14.98 13.67
C ASP A 144 14.10 -13.81 13.65
N VAL A 145 13.03 -13.96 12.88
CA VAL A 145 11.97 -12.96 12.75
C VAL A 145 10.68 -13.45 13.43
N SER A 146 10.09 -12.58 14.25
CA SER A 146 8.79 -12.84 14.88
C SER A 146 7.66 -12.83 13.84
N LEU A 147 6.74 -13.80 13.89
CA LEU A 147 5.50 -13.75 13.12
C LEU A 147 4.60 -12.57 13.53
N TYR A 148 4.69 -12.13 14.78
CA TYR A 148 3.75 -11.18 15.38
C TYR A 148 4.27 -9.75 15.35
N ASP A 149 5.60 -9.57 15.47
CA ASP A 149 6.24 -8.25 15.62
C ASP A 149 7.05 -7.87 14.37
N SER A 150 6.62 -8.32 13.18
CA SER A 150 7.30 -8.04 11.92
C SER A 150 6.32 -7.83 10.76
N ALA A 151 6.86 -7.67 9.55
CA ALA A 151 6.06 -7.63 8.33
C ALA A 151 5.68 -9.02 7.78
N LEU A 152 6.07 -10.12 8.45
CA LEU A 152 5.87 -11.49 7.96
C LEU A 152 4.39 -11.83 7.66
N PRO A 153 3.38 -11.39 8.44
CA PRO A 153 1.97 -11.63 8.10
C PRO A 153 1.55 -11.08 6.73
N PHE A 154 2.29 -10.12 6.16
CA PHE A 154 2.00 -9.60 4.82
C PHE A 154 2.64 -10.42 3.69
N THR A 155 3.38 -11.47 4.03
CA THR A 155 4.13 -12.34 3.11
C THR A 155 3.78 -13.82 3.39
N LEU A 156 2.51 -14.18 3.45
CA LEU A 156 2.03 -15.54 3.80
C LEU A 156 1.87 -16.51 2.60
N ALA A 157 2.45 -16.19 1.45
CA ALA A 157 2.52 -17.15 0.34
C ALA A 157 3.39 -18.37 0.71
N ASN A 158 3.13 -19.54 0.14
CA ASN A 158 3.93 -20.75 0.38
C ASN A 158 5.32 -20.75 -0.28
N THR A 159 5.73 -19.68 -0.96
CA THR A 159 7.02 -19.56 -1.67
C THR A 159 8.20 -19.34 -0.73
N LYS A 160 8.45 -20.34 0.12
CA LYS A 160 9.43 -20.38 1.21
C LYS A 160 10.04 -21.76 1.31
N LEU A 161 11.18 -21.83 1.98
CA LEU A 161 11.76 -23.10 2.40
C LEU A 161 11.15 -23.50 3.74
N PHE A 162 10.64 -24.72 3.85
CA PHE A 162 10.10 -25.30 5.08
C PHE A 162 10.85 -26.56 5.44
N ARG A 163 11.22 -26.75 6.70
CA ARG A 163 11.78 -28.02 7.19
C ARG A 163 10.74 -29.13 7.02
N ARG A 164 11.09 -30.21 6.30
CA ARG A 164 10.15 -31.32 6.03
C ARG A 164 9.65 -31.97 7.32
N GLU A 165 10.53 -32.11 8.32
CA GLU A 165 10.16 -32.63 9.65
C GLU A 165 9.05 -31.80 10.32
N LEU A 166 9.05 -30.47 10.17
CA LEU A 166 7.97 -29.61 10.68
C LEU A 166 6.64 -29.93 9.97
N VAL A 167 6.69 -30.06 8.65
CA VAL A 167 5.54 -30.39 7.79
C VAL A 167 4.94 -31.74 8.18
N GLU A 168 5.79 -32.77 8.37
CA GLU A 168 5.36 -34.12 8.74
C GLU A 168 4.84 -34.22 10.17
N LYS A 169 5.58 -33.64 11.13
CA LYS A 169 5.23 -33.66 12.56
C LYS A 169 3.83 -33.07 12.82
N HIS A 170 3.44 -32.09 12.03
CA HIS A 170 2.16 -31.39 12.16
C HIS A 170 1.16 -31.73 11.07
N SER A 171 1.46 -32.70 10.21
CA SER A 171 0.60 -33.14 9.11
C SER A 171 0.11 -31.97 8.25
N LEU A 172 0.99 -30.99 7.98
CA LEU A 172 0.60 -29.78 7.25
C LEU A 172 0.22 -30.16 5.82
N ARG A 173 -0.97 -29.72 5.39
CA ARG A 173 -1.53 -29.95 4.06
C ARG A 173 -2.32 -28.73 3.60
N PHE A 174 -2.42 -28.57 2.28
CA PHE A 174 -3.23 -27.53 1.66
C PHE A 174 -4.70 -27.97 1.62
N PRO A 175 -5.67 -27.14 2.07
CA PRO A 175 -7.08 -27.40 1.82
C PRO A 175 -7.38 -27.39 0.31
N GLU A 176 -7.86 -28.53 -0.21
CA GLU A 176 -8.13 -28.73 -1.63
C GLU A 176 -9.47 -28.13 -2.09
N ASP A 177 -10.35 -27.77 -1.14
CA ASP A 177 -11.67 -27.17 -1.39
C ASP A 177 -11.65 -25.63 -1.52
N MET A 178 -10.47 -25.02 -1.42
CA MET A 178 -10.29 -23.57 -1.47
C MET A 178 -9.73 -23.09 -2.83
N PRO A 179 -10.54 -22.42 -3.68
CA PRO A 179 -10.06 -21.90 -4.96
C PRO A 179 -9.14 -20.67 -4.83
N VAL A 180 -9.10 -20.02 -3.65
CA VAL A 180 -8.27 -18.84 -3.39
C VAL A 180 -7.65 -18.93 -2.01
N GLY A 181 -6.34 -18.67 -1.91
CA GLY A 181 -5.64 -18.58 -0.63
C GLY A 181 -5.48 -19.91 0.09
N SER A 182 -5.58 -21.04 -0.62
CA SER A 182 -5.37 -22.39 -0.06
C SER A 182 -3.97 -22.59 0.51
N ASP A 183 -3.00 -21.76 0.11
CA ASP A 183 -1.64 -21.73 0.64
C ASP A 183 -1.53 -21.10 2.05
N GLN A 184 -2.46 -20.24 2.42
CA GLN A 184 -2.38 -19.48 3.66
C GLN A 184 -2.55 -20.34 4.92
N PRO A 185 -3.51 -21.29 5.01
CA PRO A 185 -3.61 -22.17 6.17
C PRO A 185 -2.32 -22.95 6.43
N PHE A 186 -1.75 -23.58 5.39
CA PHE A 186 -0.46 -24.27 5.48
C PHE A 186 0.65 -23.34 5.98
N THR A 187 0.79 -22.16 5.38
CA THR A 187 1.90 -21.24 5.68
C THR A 187 1.76 -20.61 7.06
N ILE A 188 0.55 -20.24 7.48
CA ILE A 188 0.27 -19.70 8.81
C ILE A 188 0.62 -20.74 9.86
N GLU A 189 0.14 -21.97 9.69
CA GLU A 189 0.41 -23.05 10.65
C GLU A 189 1.90 -23.37 10.73
N ALA A 190 2.60 -23.45 9.59
CA ALA A 190 4.04 -23.63 9.57
C ALA A 190 4.77 -22.51 10.34
N CYS A 191 4.41 -21.25 10.11
CA CYS A 191 5.02 -20.12 10.80
C CYS A 191 4.69 -20.07 12.31
N VAL A 192 3.48 -20.44 12.72
CA VAL A 192 3.08 -20.50 14.13
C VAL A 192 3.82 -21.60 14.89
N ARG A 193 4.05 -22.75 14.23
CA ARG A 193 4.69 -23.92 14.84
C ARG A 193 6.21 -23.95 14.69
N ALA A 194 6.77 -23.11 13.82
CA ALA A 194 8.21 -22.98 13.63
C ALA A 194 8.88 -22.49 14.92
N ARG A 195 10.01 -23.09 15.28
CA ARG A 195 10.83 -22.60 16.40
C ARG A 195 11.57 -21.32 16.02
N LYS A 196 11.94 -21.20 14.74
CA LYS A 196 12.67 -20.06 14.20
C LYS A 196 12.35 -19.86 12.72
N ILE A 197 12.20 -18.60 12.33
CA ILE A 197 11.95 -18.17 10.96
C ILE A 197 13.07 -17.22 10.55
N SER A 198 13.78 -17.52 9.46
CA SER A 198 14.83 -16.64 8.94
C SER A 198 14.39 -15.91 7.67
N VAL A 199 15.00 -14.76 7.39
CA VAL A 199 14.82 -13.97 6.16
C VAL A 199 16.17 -13.79 5.48
N VAL A 200 16.23 -14.15 4.20
CA VAL A 200 17.36 -13.89 3.29
C VAL A 200 16.95 -12.75 2.34
N SER A 201 17.59 -11.61 2.47
CA SER A 201 17.22 -10.33 1.84
C SER A 201 18.37 -9.63 1.07
N ASP A 202 19.59 -10.11 1.23
CA ASP A 202 20.78 -9.62 0.51
C ASP A 202 20.86 -10.15 -0.93
N TYR A 203 20.06 -11.16 -1.28
CA TYR A 203 19.92 -11.69 -2.63
C TYR A 203 18.46 -11.86 -3.03
N THR A 204 18.14 -11.65 -4.31
CA THR A 204 16.81 -11.91 -4.86
C THR A 204 16.63 -13.40 -5.12
N CYS A 205 15.90 -14.09 -4.24
CA CYS A 205 15.66 -15.51 -4.34
C CYS A 205 14.52 -15.87 -5.31
N TYR A 206 13.47 -15.06 -5.39
CA TYR A 206 12.25 -15.39 -6.12
C TYR A 206 11.77 -14.25 -7.01
N TYR A 207 11.42 -14.57 -8.26
CA TYR A 207 10.86 -13.65 -9.23
C TYR A 207 9.40 -14.02 -9.50
N ALA A 208 8.49 -13.25 -8.91
CA ALA A 208 7.05 -13.44 -9.08
C ALA A 208 6.56 -12.74 -10.36
N VAL A 209 6.14 -13.51 -11.34
CA VAL A 209 5.75 -13.06 -12.67
C VAL A 209 4.26 -12.75 -12.72
N LYS A 210 3.92 -11.63 -13.34
CA LYS A 210 2.55 -11.35 -13.76
C LYS A 210 2.39 -11.83 -15.21
N ARG A 211 1.59 -12.89 -15.42
CA ARG A 211 1.23 -13.35 -16.77
C ARG A 211 0.52 -12.25 -17.57
N GLY A 212 0.80 -12.18 -18.86
CA GLY A 212 0.19 -11.19 -19.76
C GLY A 212 -1.31 -11.42 -20.03
N ASP A 213 -1.78 -12.65 -19.87
CA ASP A 213 -3.16 -13.08 -20.17
C ASP A 213 -4.11 -13.06 -18.95
N ALA A 214 -3.57 -12.76 -17.76
CA ALA A 214 -4.29 -12.76 -16.48
C ALA A 214 -5.07 -14.06 -16.19
N SER A 215 -4.62 -15.22 -16.70
CA SER A 215 -5.34 -16.49 -16.60
C SER A 215 -5.33 -17.13 -15.19
N ASN A 216 -4.66 -16.54 -14.21
CA ASN A 216 -4.54 -17.08 -12.85
C ASN A 216 -5.92 -17.26 -12.18
N ILE A 217 -6.12 -18.44 -11.59
CA ILE A 217 -7.37 -18.84 -10.95
C ILE A 217 -7.86 -17.85 -9.87
N THR A 218 -6.92 -17.19 -9.19
CA THR A 218 -7.22 -16.19 -8.16
C THR A 218 -8.09 -15.02 -8.65
N TYR A 219 -8.07 -14.72 -9.96
CA TYR A 219 -8.89 -13.66 -10.57
C TYR A 219 -10.30 -14.12 -10.97
N ARG A 220 -10.59 -15.44 -10.94
CA ARG A 220 -11.86 -16.00 -11.39
C ARG A 220 -12.87 -16.27 -10.27
N ALA A 221 -12.45 -16.25 -9.01
CA ALA A 221 -13.34 -16.50 -7.88
C ALA A 221 -14.30 -15.34 -7.63
N ASN A 222 -15.60 -15.65 -7.52
CA ASN A 222 -16.63 -14.67 -7.18
C ASN A 222 -16.55 -14.24 -5.69
N HIS A 223 -17.33 -13.21 -5.34
CA HIS A 223 -17.31 -12.61 -4.01
C HIS A 223 -17.65 -13.60 -2.89
N LEU A 224 -18.66 -14.45 -3.07
CA LEU A 224 -19.08 -15.41 -2.05
C LEU A 224 -18.04 -16.53 -1.85
N ALA A 225 -17.42 -17.01 -2.93
CA ALA A 225 -16.32 -17.97 -2.84
C ALA A 225 -15.12 -17.36 -2.11
N ARG A 226 -14.78 -16.10 -2.41
CA ARG A 226 -13.70 -15.39 -1.71
C ARG A 226 -14.04 -15.16 -0.23
N LEU A 227 -15.28 -14.80 0.10
CA LEU A 227 -15.74 -14.67 1.49
C LEU A 227 -15.54 -15.96 2.27
N ARG A 228 -16.01 -17.10 1.75
CA ARG A 228 -15.81 -18.43 2.39
C ARG A 228 -14.33 -18.77 2.59
N CYS A 229 -13.48 -18.45 1.60
CA CYS A 229 -12.04 -18.67 1.74
C CYS A 229 -11.42 -17.79 2.84
N VAL A 230 -11.81 -16.52 2.92
CA VAL A 230 -11.32 -15.59 3.96
C VAL A 230 -11.77 -16.03 5.34
N GLU A 231 -13.04 -16.41 5.48
CA GLU A 231 -13.60 -16.99 6.71
C GLU A 231 -12.79 -18.21 7.15
N ARG A 232 -12.58 -19.18 6.25
CA ARG A 232 -11.79 -20.39 6.53
C ARG A 232 -10.37 -20.08 7.02
N ILE A 233 -9.70 -19.09 6.42
CA ILE A 233 -8.34 -18.67 6.82
C ILE A 233 -8.36 -18.01 8.20
N ILE A 234 -9.32 -17.13 8.47
CA ILE A 234 -9.46 -16.44 9.76
C ILE A 234 -9.75 -17.45 10.87
N GLU A 235 -10.69 -18.37 10.66
CA GLU A 235 -11.03 -19.43 11.62
C GLU A 235 -9.85 -20.35 11.89
N HIS A 236 -9.15 -20.78 10.85
CA HIS A 236 -7.94 -21.58 11.00
C HIS A 236 -6.88 -20.84 11.83
N THR A 237 -6.64 -19.56 11.53
CA THR A 237 -5.72 -18.70 12.30
C THR A 237 -6.16 -18.57 13.76
N ALA A 238 -7.45 -18.38 14.01
CA ALA A 238 -8.01 -18.25 15.36
C ALA A 238 -7.97 -19.56 16.15
N GLY A 239 -8.00 -20.71 15.48
CA GLY A 239 -7.78 -22.03 16.08
C GLY A 239 -6.33 -22.29 16.48
N LEU A 240 -5.37 -21.59 15.85
CA LEU A 240 -3.94 -21.73 16.13
C LEU A 240 -3.42 -20.72 17.16
N ILE A 241 -3.95 -19.50 17.15
CA ILE A 241 -3.46 -18.39 17.97
C ILE A 241 -4.59 -17.91 18.88
N PRO A 242 -4.42 -17.88 20.22
CA PRO A 242 -5.45 -17.43 21.14
C PRO A 242 -5.78 -15.95 20.92
N ALA A 243 -6.95 -15.52 21.40
CA ALA A 243 -7.36 -14.13 21.34
C ALA A 243 -6.34 -13.21 22.05
N GLY A 244 -5.89 -12.17 21.34
CA GLY A 244 -4.93 -11.20 21.85
C GLY A 244 -4.11 -10.54 20.73
N PRO A 245 -3.14 -9.67 21.10
CA PRO A 245 -2.37 -8.87 20.14
C PRO A 245 -1.63 -9.69 19.07
N GLN A 246 -1.18 -10.90 19.40
CA GLN A 246 -0.50 -11.78 18.45
C GLN A 246 -1.44 -12.28 17.34
N ARG A 247 -2.68 -12.65 17.69
CA ARG A 247 -3.69 -13.01 16.70
C ARG A 247 -4.05 -11.81 15.84
N ASP A 248 -4.22 -10.64 16.47
CA ASP A 248 -4.52 -9.39 15.77
C ASP A 248 -3.42 -9.02 14.76
N ALA A 249 -2.14 -9.24 15.10
CA ALA A 249 -1.03 -9.01 14.18
C ALA A 249 -1.14 -9.83 12.88
N VAL A 250 -1.57 -11.10 12.99
CA VAL A 250 -1.75 -11.99 11.82
C VAL A 250 -3.06 -11.66 11.08
N LEU A 251 -4.16 -11.47 11.81
CA LEU A 251 -5.47 -11.16 11.22
C LEU A 251 -5.49 -9.78 10.54
N LYS A 252 -4.63 -8.84 10.94
CA LYS A 252 -4.53 -7.52 10.31
C LYS A 252 -4.35 -7.60 8.80
N ARG A 253 -3.51 -8.51 8.31
CA ARG A 253 -3.35 -8.74 6.85
C ARG A 253 -4.66 -9.19 6.20
N HIS A 254 -5.41 -10.07 6.86
CA HIS A 254 -6.63 -10.65 6.33
C HIS A 254 -7.74 -9.60 6.25
N PHE A 255 -7.89 -8.77 7.28
CA PHE A 255 -8.80 -7.62 7.24
C PHE A 255 -8.37 -6.56 6.21
N ASP A 256 -7.15 -6.04 6.30
CA ASP A 256 -6.70 -4.91 5.48
C ASP A 256 -6.62 -5.22 3.98
N TRP A 257 -6.49 -6.50 3.62
CA TRP A 257 -6.24 -6.93 2.26
C TRP A 257 -7.27 -7.92 1.72
N GLU A 258 -7.54 -9.05 2.38
CA GLU A 258 -8.45 -10.05 1.79
C GLU A 258 -9.92 -9.68 1.98
N LEU A 259 -10.36 -9.40 3.20
CA LEU A 259 -11.73 -9.00 3.49
C LEU A 259 -12.07 -7.68 2.81
N SER A 260 -11.11 -6.75 2.80
CA SER A 260 -11.23 -5.46 2.10
C SER A 260 -11.46 -5.59 0.58
N LYS A 261 -11.08 -6.69 -0.07
CA LYS A 261 -11.35 -6.91 -1.51
C LYS A 261 -12.83 -7.12 -1.81
N LEU A 262 -13.60 -7.62 -0.85
CA LEU A 262 -15.03 -7.88 -1.03
C LEU A 262 -15.85 -6.59 -1.07
N LEU A 263 -15.30 -5.48 -0.58
CA LEU A 263 -15.98 -4.19 -0.41
C LEU A 263 -15.31 -3.11 -1.27
N GLN A 264 -14.90 -3.44 -2.49
CA GLN A 264 -14.27 -2.51 -3.44
C GLN A 264 -15.23 -2.03 -4.53
N GLN A 265 -14.71 -1.35 -5.55
CA GLN A 265 -15.47 -0.68 -6.61
C GLN A 265 -16.39 -1.60 -7.43
N ASP A 266 -16.15 -2.91 -7.40
CA ASP A 266 -16.96 -3.94 -8.04
C ASP A 266 -18.17 -4.39 -7.19
N PHE A 267 -18.16 -4.13 -5.88
CA PHE A 267 -19.26 -4.48 -4.99
C PHE A 267 -20.62 -3.85 -5.38
N PRO A 268 -20.72 -2.55 -5.74
CA PRO A 268 -21.98 -1.94 -6.17
C PRO A 268 -22.61 -2.59 -7.40
N ALA A 269 -21.82 -3.26 -8.25
CA ALA A 269 -22.30 -3.91 -9.46
C ALA A 269 -22.93 -5.29 -9.20
N LEU A 270 -22.80 -5.83 -7.98
CA LEU A 270 -23.42 -7.08 -7.57
C LEU A 270 -24.95 -6.92 -7.42
N ASP A 271 -25.68 -8.01 -7.67
CA ASP A 271 -27.10 -8.06 -7.35
C ASP A 271 -27.32 -7.88 -5.84
N LEU A 272 -28.53 -7.46 -5.47
CA LEU A 272 -28.85 -7.10 -4.09
C LEU A 272 -28.72 -8.28 -3.11
N ASP A 273 -29.03 -9.49 -3.55
CA ASP A 273 -28.95 -10.68 -2.70
C ASP A 273 -27.49 -11.03 -2.40
N THR A 274 -26.64 -11.03 -3.43
CA THR A 274 -25.19 -11.22 -3.25
C THR A 274 -24.59 -10.15 -2.34
N ARG A 275 -24.98 -8.86 -2.50
CA ARG A 275 -24.51 -7.79 -1.61
C ARG A 275 -24.88 -8.04 -0.14
N ARG A 276 -26.11 -8.49 0.13
CA ARG A 276 -26.57 -8.84 1.48
C ARG A 276 -25.78 -9.99 2.07
N GLN A 277 -25.59 -11.07 1.33
CA GLN A 277 -24.80 -12.22 1.78
C GLN A 277 -23.34 -11.84 2.07
N VAL A 278 -22.73 -11.00 1.24
CA VAL A 278 -21.37 -10.48 1.49
C VAL A 278 -21.35 -9.64 2.77
N CYS A 279 -22.31 -8.75 2.97
CA CYS A 279 -22.40 -7.94 4.18
C CYS A 279 -22.58 -8.79 5.45
N GLU A 280 -23.45 -9.80 5.40
CA GLU A 280 -23.70 -10.72 6.51
C GLU A 280 -22.43 -11.47 6.91
N GLY A 281 -21.73 -12.08 5.95
CA GLY A 281 -20.49 -12.81 6.25
C GLY A 281 -19.34 -11.90 6.69
N VAL A 282 -19.21 -10.70 6.10
CA VAL A 282 -18.26 -9.70 6.61
C VAL A 282 -18.64 -9.28 8.03
N GLY A 283 -19.91 -9.04 8.30
CA GLY A 283 -20.44 -8.68 9.61
C GLY A 283 -20.11 -9.72 10.68
N ALA A 284 -20.34 -11.00 10.38
CA ALA A 284 -20.01 -12.11 11.26
C ALA A 284 -18.51 -12.15 11.60
N LEU A 285 -17.63 -11.96 10.61
CA LEU A 285 -16.18 -11.90 10.84
C LEU A 285 -15.76 -10.67 11.66
N VAL A 286 -16.43 -9.52 11.44
CA VAL A 286 -16.18 -8.30 12.20
C VAL A 286 -16.60 -8.48 13.66
N ASP A 287 -17.78 -9.05 13.92
CA ASP A 287 -18.27 -9.34 15.28
C ASP A 287 -17.38 -10.33 16.03
N ALA A 288 -16.89 -11.37 15.34
CA ALA A 288 -16.10 -12.42 15.97
C ALA A 288 -14.62 -12.04 16.19
N TYR A 289 -14.03 -11.26 15.29
CA TYR A 289 -12.56 -11.12 15.22
C TYR A 289 -12.03 -9.69 15.10
N PHE A 290 -12.84 -8.67 14.81
CA PHE A 290 -12.34 -7.30 14.60
C PHE A 290 -12.27 -6.51 15.91
N THR A 291 -11.24 -6.80 16.69
CA THR A 291 -10.96 -6.16 17.99
C THR A 291 -10.77 -4.65 17.86
N ASP A 292 -10.83 -3.95 19.01
CA ASP A 292 -10.48 -2.53 19.11
C ASP A 292 -9.08 -2.23 18.53
N GLY A 293 -8.09 -3.12 18.74
CA GLY A 293 -6.74 -2.96 18.22
C GLY A 293 -6.67 -3.06 16.70
N LEU A 294 -7.37 -4.04 16.12
CA LEU A 294 -7.52 -4.17 14.67
C LEU A 294 -8.25 -2.97 14.07
N ARG A 295 -9.38 -2.59 14.66
CA ARG A 295 -10.21 -1.47 14.24
C ARG A 295 -9.42 -0.17 14.21
N ASP A 296 -8.73 0.16 15.28
CA ASP A 296 -8.04 1.45 15.42
C ASP A 296 -6.74 1.46 14.60
N GLY A 297 -6.18 0.30 14.27
CA GLY A 297 -5.05 0.13 13.35
C GLY A 297 -5.43 0.04 11.86
N THR A 298 -6.72 -0.03 11.53
CA THR A 298 -7.24 -0.08 10.15
C THR A 298 -7.71 1.31 9.73
N GLY A 299 -7.25 1.77 8.56
CA GLY A 299 -7.59 3.09 8.04
C GLY A 299 -9.10 3.29 7.85
N VAL A 300 -9.58 4.52 8.08
CA VAL A 300 -11.00 4.87 8.23
C VAL A 300 -11.88 4.38 7.08
N LYS A 301 -11.39 4.45 5.83
CA LYS A 301 -12.12 3.94 4.65
C LYS A 301 -12.56 2.48 4.82
N ARG A 302 -11.63 1.59 5.20
CA ARG A 302 -11.90 0.15 5.34
C ARG A 302 -12.80 -0.09 6.54
N ARG A 303 -12.47 0.58 7.65
CA ARG A 303 -13.22 0.44 8.90
C ARG A 303 -14.67 0.84 8.72
N VAL A 304 -14.98 2.00 8.12
CA VAL A 304 -16.36 2.40 7.83
C VAL A 304 -17.07 1.34 6.99
N ARG A 305 -16.44 0.83 5.92
CA ARG A 305 -17.04 -0.21 5.08
C ARG A 305 -17.33 -1.50 5.85
N PHE A 306 -16.44 -1.92 6.74
CA PHE A 306 -16.68 -3.05 7.65
C PHE A 306 -17.82 -2.78 8.63
N GLY A 307 -17.89 -1.57 9.19
CA GLY A 307 -19.00 -1.15 10.03
C GLY A 307 -20.33 -1.20 9.29
N LEU A 308 -20.41 -0.60 8.10
CA LEU A 308 -21.64 -0.57 7.30
C LEU A 308 -22.10 -1.97 6.90
N ALA A 309 -21.16 -2.84 6.50
CA ALA A 309 -21.44 -4.25 6.24
C ALA A 309 -21.99 -4.96 7.48
N ARG A 310 -21.34 -4.79 8.64
CA ARG A 310 -21.75 -5.34 9.93
C ARG A 310 -23.15 -4.88 10.37
N SER A 311 -23.48 -3.61 10.17
CA SER A 311 -24.82 -3.08 10.49
C SER A 311 -25.90 -3.51 9.48
N GLY A 312 -25.56 -4.22 8.41
CA GLY A 312 -26.49 -4.55 7.34
C GLY A 312 -26.94 -3.34 6.50
N ALA A 313 -26.21 -2.21 6.59
CA ALA A 313 -26.51 -0.97 5.87
C ALA A 313 -25.98 -1.04 4.43
N VAL A 314 -26.58 -1.93 3.63
CA VAL A 314 -26.12 -2.28 2.27
C VAL A 314 -26.18 -1.09 1.33
N GLU A 315 -27.23 -0.28 1.42
CA GLU A 315 -27.43 0.92 0.62
C GLU A 315 -26.35 1.98 0.93
N GLU A 316 -26.09 2.26 2.21
CA GLU A 316 -25.06 3.20 2.67
C GLU A 316 -23.66 2.72 2.25
N LEU A 317 -23.37 1.43 2.39
CA LEU A 317 -22.11 0.84 1.93
C LEU A 317 -21.94 1.01 0.42
N THR A 318 -23.01 0.73 -0.34
CA THR A 318 -23.01 0.89 -1.80
C THR A 318 -22.72 2.34 -2.18
N ARG A 319 -23.40 3.31 -1.54
CA ARG A 319 -23.17 4.74 -1.73
C ARG A 319 -21.75 5.16 -1.34
N ALA A 320 -21.26 4.72 -0.18
CA ALA A 320 -19.92 5.03 0.31
C ALA A 320 -18.82 4.57 -0.65
N ILE A 321 -19.03 3.45 -1.34
CA ILE A 321 -18.12 2.95 -2.37
C ILE A 321 -18.27 3.75 -3.67
N ALA A 322 -19.50 3.98 -4.14
CA ALA A 322 -19.77 4.67 -5.39
C ALA A 322 -19.31 6.14 -5.35
N GLU A 323 -19.74 6.90 -4.34
CA GLU A 323 -19.38 8.32 -4.15
C GLU A 323 -17.87 8.50 -4.03
N GLU A 324 -17.18 7.62 -3.30
CA GLU A 324 -15.72 7.70 -3.21
C GLU A 324 -15.03 7.39 -4.54
N THR A 325 -15.58 6.46 -5.33
CA THR A 325 -15.03 6.11 -6.64
C THR A 325 -15.21 7.27 -7.63
N GLU A 326 -16.33 7.97 -7.56
CA GLU A 326 -16.67 9.08 -8.44
C GLU A 326 -16.01 10.40 -8.04
N HIS A 327 -16.01 10.73 -6.75
CA HIS A 327 -15.65 12.05 -6.23
C HIS A 327 -14.39 12.05 -5.34
N GLY A 328 -13.86 10.87 -5.01
CA GLY A 328 -12.78 10.71 -4.04
C GLY A 328 -13.27 10.67 -2.58
N ALA A 329 -12.33 10.52 -1.64
CA ALA A 329 -12.68 10.39 -0.23
C ALA A 329 -13.36 11.66 0.32
N PRO A 330 -14.36 11.53 1.21
CA PRO A 330 -15.09 12.67 1.77
C PRO A 330 -14.17 13.60 2.57
N PRO A 331 -14.57 14.86 2.79
CA PRO A 331 -13.83 15.79 3.65
C PRO A 331 -13.75 15.28 5.10
N PHE A 332 -12.85 15.88 5.87
CA PHE A 332 -12.76 15.62 7.30
C PHE A 332 -13.62 16.61 8.10
N LEU A 333 -14.54 16.11 8.90
CA LEU A 333 -15.23 16.91 9.92
C LEU A 333 -14.30 17.06 11.14
N LEU A 334 -13.97 18.30 11.49
CA LEU A 334 -13.14 18.62 12.64
C LEU A 334 -14.03 19.00 13.84
N GLU A 335 -13.83 18.33 14.97
CA GLU A 335 -14.52 18.60 16.23
C GLU A 335 -13.50 18.63 17.37
N GLY A 336 -12.99 19.82 17.68
CA GLY A 336 -11.91 20.01 18.65
C GLY A 336 -10.62 19.30 18.21
N SER A 337 -10.12 18.37 19.02
CA SER A 337 -8.92 17.59 18.69
C SER A 337 -9.18 16.38 17.80
N ARG A 338 -10.46 16.01 17.61
CA ARG A 338 -10.89 14.83 16.86
C ARG A 338 -11.23 15.22 15.42
N ALA A 339 -11.11 14.24 14.53
CA ALA A 339 -11.49 14.38 13.13
C ALA A 339 -12.23 13.14 12.67
N PHE A 340 -13.23 13.30 11.80
CA PHE A 340 -14.03 12.20 11.27
C PHE A 340 -14.09 12.26 9.75
N ALA A 341 -14.09 11.11 9.08
CA ALA A 341 -14.38 11.02 7.66
C ALA A 341 -15.88 10.82 7.47
N THR A 342 -16.58 11.78 6.88
CA THR A 342 -18.05 11.80 6.78
C THR A 342 -18.56 10.94 5.62
N TYR A 343 -18.27 9.65 5.65
CA TYR A 343 -18.87 8.69 4.72
C TYR A 343 -20.37 8.52 5.02
N PRO A 344 -21.16 8.00 4.06
CA PRO A 344 -22.55 7.61 4.29
C PRO A 344 -22.74 6.79 5.58
N GLY A 345 -23.85 7.07 6.28
CA GLY A 345 -24.18 6.47 7.58
C GLY A 345 -23.54 7.13 8.80
N PHE A 346 -22.66 8.13 8.63
CA PHE A 346 -22.06 8.84 9.77
C PHE A 346 -23.14 9.52 10.63
N ARG A 347 -23.24 9.08 11.90
CA ARG A 347 -24.27 9.52 12.88
C ARG A 347 -25.72 9.35 12.40
N ASP A 348 -25.96 8.46 11.45
CA ASP A 348 -27.33 8.09 11.07
C ASP A 348 -27.90 7.10 12.11
N PRO A 349 -28.98 7.45 12.83
CA PRO A 349 -29.58 6.56 13.81
C PRO A 349 -30.07 5.23 13.23
N ALA A 350 -30.42 5.18 11.94
CA ALA A 350 -30.84 3.94 11.27
C ALA A 350 -29.67 2.98 11.05
N VAL A 351 -28.45 3.50 10.90
CA VAL A 351 -27.22 2.72 10.74
C VAL A 351 -26.63 2.31 12.09
N GLY A 352 -26.72 3.21 13.08
CA GLY A 352 -26.36 2.93 14.47
C GLY A 352 -24.87 2.62 14.69
N LEU A 353 -23.97 3.06 13.79
CA LEU A 353 -22.54 2.84 13.94
C LEU A 353 -21.88 3.86 14.87
N ASP A 354 -20.99 3.36 15.72
CA ASP A 354 -20.19 4.18 16.63
C ASP A 354 -19.24 5.12 15.87
N ASP A 355 -19.09 6.36 16.35
CA ASP A 355 -18.22 7.39 15.78
C ASP A 355 -16.76 6.92 15.60
N ARG A 356 -16.27 5.97 16.42
CA ARG A 356 -14.92 5.39 16.28
C ARG A 356 -14.72 4.70 14.93
N PHE A 357 -15.79 4.23 14.26
CA PHE A 357 -15.67 3.71 12.90
C PHE A 357 -15.30 4.80 11.88
N TYR A 358 -15.73 6.04 12.11
CA TYR A 358 -15.52 7.19 11.23
C TYR A 358 -14.34 8.07 11.66
N GLU A 359 -13.78 7.87 12.86
CA GLU A 359 -12.73 8.72 13.43
C GLU A 359 -11.36 8.55 12.77
N VAL A 360 -10.66 9.62 12.44
CA VAL A 360 -9.34 9.54 11.79
C VAL A 360 -8.27 9.15 12.81
N LEU A 361 -7.81 7.89 12.76
CA LEU A 361 -6.87 7.31 13.73
C LEU A 361 -5.64 6.74 13.04
N GLY A 362 -4.44 7.16 13.47
CA GLY A 362 -3.16 6.54 13.08
C GLY A 362 -2.84 6.53 11.57
N GLU A 363 -3.69 7.12 10.72
CA GLU A 363 -3.59 7.04 9.27
C GLU A 363 -2.89 8.25 8.63
N THR A 364 -2.39 8.06 7.40
CA THR A 364 -1.82 9.14 6.60
C THR A 364 -2.90 10.09 6.07
N VAL A 365 -3.19 11.13 6.84
CA VAL A 365 -4.12 12.21 6.50
C VAL A 365 -3.61 13.11 5.35
N ALA A 366 -2.30 13.22 5.20
CA ALA A 366 -1.66 14.17 4.28
C ALA A 366 -2.09 14.01 2.81
N GLY A 367 -2.26 12.76 2.34
CA GLY A 367 -2.71 12.49 0.97
C GLY A 367 -4.11 13.06 0.71
N ARG A 368 -5.06 12.78 1.63
CA ARG A 368 -6.44 13.26 1.54
C ARG A 368 -6.55 14.77 1.63
N LEU A 369 -5.83 15.39 2.57
CA LEU A 369 -5.77 16.86 2.66
C LEU A 369 -5.19 17.49 1.39
N SER A 370 -4.16 16.88 0.81
CA SER A 370 -3.58 17.36 -0.45
C SER A 370 -4.54 17.23 -1.63
N ALA A 371 -5.38 16.20 -1.66
CA ALA A 371 -6.36 16.00 -2.73
C ALA A 371 -7.56 16.94 -2.58
N GLY A 372 -8.03 17.15 -1.34
CA GLY A 372 -9.15 18.03 -1.02
C GLY A 372 -8.80 19.53 -0.96
N THR A 373 -7.53 19.91 -1.10
CA THR A 373 -7.12 21.33 -1.07
C THR A 373 -6.79 21.86 -2.45
N ARG A 374 -7.52 22.88 -2.93
CA ARG A 374 -7.29 23.53 -4.22
C ARG A 374 -7.49 25.05 -4.17
N LEU A 375 -6.84 25.76 -5.07
CA LEU A 375 -7.07 27.19 -5.31
C LEU A 375 -8.33 27.35 -6.16
N GLU A 376 -9.27 28.18 -5.72
CA GLU A 376 -10.43 28.60 -6.52
C GLU A 376 -10.11 29.89 -7.28
N SER A 377 -9.56 30.88 -6.58
CA SER A 377 -9.10 32.13 -7.22
C SER A 377 -8.05 32.86 -6.39
N ALA A 378 -7.31 33.73 -7.07
CA ALA A 378 -6.34 34.64 -6.47
C ALA A 378 -6.52 36.04 -7.05
N ASP A 379 -6.47 37.06 -6.20
CA ASP A 379 -6.59 38.47 -6.60
C ASP A 379 -5.70 39.39 -5.76
N TRP A 380 -5.58 40.63 -6.21
CA TRP A 380 -4.94 41.74 -5.52
C TRP A 380 -6.00 42.71 -5.00
N ASP A 381 -5.98 42.97 -3.69
CA ASP A 381 -6.75 44.08 -3.14
C ASP A 381 -5.81 45.18 -2.65
N GLN A 382 -6.01 46.40 -3.14
CA GLN A 382 -5.14 47.54 -2.88
C GLN A 382 -5.95 48.72 -2.34
N HIS A 383 -5.56 49.20 -1.15
CA HIS A 383 -6.13 50.38 -0.51
C HIS A 383 -5.01 51.39 -0.25
N GLY A 384 -4.97 52.46 -1.05
CA GLY A 384 -3.88 53.42 -1.02
C GLY A 384 -2.52 52.77 -1.32
N THR A 385 -1.61 52.81 -0.35
CA THR A 385 -0.25 52.23 -0.45
C THR A 385 -0.18 50.77 0.01
N GLU A 386 -1.24 50.24 0.61
CA GLU A 386 -1.28 48.88 1.13
C GLU A 386 -1.81 47.91 0.07
N LEU A 387 -1.12 46.78 -0.07
CA LEU A 387 -1.50 45.73 -1.00
C LEU A 387 -1.67 44.41 -0.23
N SER A 388 -2.78 43.72 -0.51
CA SER A 388 -3.07 42.39 0.02
C SER A 388 -3.20 41.38 -1.11
N CYS A 389 -2.72 40.16 -0.87
CA CYS A 389 -3.04 38.99 -1.66
C CYS A 389 -4.36 38.41 -1.14
N VAL A 390 -5.38 38.33 -1.99
CA VAL A 390 -6.65 37.68 -1.67
C VAL A 390 -6.64 36.29 -2.31
N LEU A 391 -6.90 35.26 -1.51
CA LEU A 391 -6.86 33.86 -1.93
C LEU A 391 -8.13 33.16 -1.48
N ASN A 392 -8.85 32.58 -2.43
CA ASN A 392 -9.98 31.70 -2.17
C ASN A 392 -9.51 30.26 -2.35
N LEU A 393 -9.52 29.50 -1.25
CA LEU A 393 -9.03 28.12 -1.21
C LEU A 393 -10.19 27.20 -0.84
N ARG A 394 -10.39 26.15 -1.61
CA ARG A 394 -11.17 25.01 -1.16
C ARG A 394 -10.29 24.12 -0.31
N ALA A 395 -10.76 23.72 0.87
CA ALA A 395 -10.12 22.76 1.75
C ALA A 395 -11.06 21.56 2.04
N GLY A 396 -10.50 20.35 2.03
CA GLY A 396 -11.21 19.09 2.30
C GLY A 396 -11.46 18.85 3.78
N ILE A 397 -11.86 19.89 4.50
CA ILE A 397 -12.19 19.90 5.93
C ILE A 397 -13.54 20.62 6.12
N THR A 398 -14.23 20.34 7.22
CA THR A 398 -15.45 21.01 7.68
C THR A 398 -15.44 21.12 9.21
N GLY A 399 -16.43 21.80 9.81
CA GLY A 399 -16.54 21.94 11.26
C GLY A 399 -15.61 23.00 11.84
N ASP A 400 -14.88 22.68 12.92
CA ASP A 400 -13.97 23.60 13.60
C ASP A 400 -12.70 23.85 12.76
N THR A 401 -12.70 24.96 12.03
CA THR A 401 -11.58 25.41 11.20
C THR A 401 -10.74 26.49 11.87
N SER A 402 -10.89 26.70 13.18
CA SER A 402 -10.19 27.75 13.93
C SER A 402 -8.66 27.65 13.85
N SER A 403 -8.14 26.42 13.74
CA SER A 403 -6.70 26.13 13.57
C SER A 403 -6.15 26.47 12.19
N ALA A 404 -7.02 26.74 11.20
CA ALA A 404 -6.59 27.00 9.83
C ALA A 404 -5.79 28.30 9.72
N VAL A 405 -4.65 28.23 9.04
CA VAL A 405 -3.80 29.38 8.73
C VAL A 405 -3.35 29.31 7.28
N VAL A 406 -3.60 30.36 6.51
CA VAL A 406 -3.01 30.53 5.18
C VAL A 406 -1.82 31.48 5.30
N ALA A 407 -0.64 31.04 4.88
CA ALA A 407 0.59 31.81 5.06
C ALA A 407 1.52 31.77 3.85
N LEU A 408 2.35 32.82 3.75
CA LEU A 408 3.43 32.95 2.79
C LEU A 408 4.73 32.41 3.39
N ALA A 409 5.05 31.16 3.09
CA ALA A 409 6.24 30.47 3.61
C ALA A 409 7.48 30.74 2.75
N GLN A 410 8.66 30.82 3.39
CA GLN A 410 9.93 30.92 2.69
C GLN A 410 10.29 29.58 2.01
N GLY A 411 10.79 29.65 0.78
CA GLY A 411 11.25 28.49 0.01
C GLY A 411 10.15 27.65 -0.65
N ALA A 412 10.50 26.96 -1.73
CA ALA A 412 9.74 25.80 -2.18
C ALA A 412 10.05 24.63 -1.23
N MET A 413 9.12 23.69 -1.02
CA MET A 413 9.38 22.48 -0.19
C MET A 413 10.74 21.85 -0.52
N PRO A 414 11.37 21.15 0.45
CA PRO A 414 12.48 20.23 0.17
C PRO A 414 12.17 19.33 -1.04
N GLN A 415 13.21 18.93 -1.78
CA GLN A 415 13.08 18.07 -2.97
C GLN A 415 12.32 16.75 -2.71
N SER A 416 12.26 16.28 -1.46
CA SER A 416 11.57 15.05 -1.04
C SER A 416 10.02 15.09 -1.11
N ALA A 417 9.40 16.21 -1.52
CA ALA A 417 7.94 16.38 -1.56
C ALA A 417 7.29 16.04 -2.93
N ASP A 418 7.71 14.96 -3.60
CA ASP A 418 7.20 14.58 -4.94
C ASP A 418 6.00 13.63 -4.95
N LYS A 419 5.50 13.17 -3.79
CA LYS A 419 4.38 12.19 -3.77
C LYS A 419 3.11 12.62 -3.03
N ALA A 420 3.20 13.32 -1.89
CA ALA A 420 2.05 13.92 -1.21
C ALA A 420 2.26 15.43 -1.20
N GLY A 421 1.32 16.24 -1.69
CA GLY A 421 1.47 17.69 -1.61
C GLY A 421 1.65 18.12 -0.16
N ALA A 422 0.86 17.57 0.76
CA ALA A 422 0.89 17.89 2.17
C ALA A 422 1.87 17.02 2.99
N ARG A 423 2.23 17.48 4.19
CA ARG A 423 2.98 16.72 5.19
C ARG A 423 2.49 16.97 6.61
N LYS A 424 2.65 15.98 7.48
CA LYS A 424 2.54 16.14 8.93
C LYS A 424 3.79 16.89 9.44
N LEU A 425 3.61 17.89 10.29
CA LEU A 425 4.71 18.57 10.95
C LEU A 425 5.11 17.84 12.25
N PRO A 426 6.38 17.91 12.67
CA PRO A 426 6.79 17.56 14.03
C PRO A 426 5.96 18.33 15.09
N ALA A 427 5.75 17.72 16.25
CA ALA A 427 4.90 18.29 17.31
C ALA A 427 5.42 19.65 17.82
N ASP A 428 6.74 19.85 17.77
CA ASP A 428 7.47 21.05 18.19
C ASP A 428 7.72 22.06 17.05
N ALA A 429 7.25 21.77 15.83
CA ALA A 429 7.49 22.65 14.70
C ALA A 429 6.82 24.02 14.90
N PRO A 430 7.52 25.14 14.65
CA PRO A 430 6.96 26.47 14.80
C PRO A 430 5.79 26.66 13.83
N ARG A 431 4.64 27.06 14.39
CA ARG A 431 3.45 27.38 13.59
C ARG A 431 3.54 28.80 13.05
N PRO A 432 3.18 29.03 11.78
CA PRO A 432 3.06 30.39 11.28
C PRO A 432 1.92 31.11 11.99
N GLN A 433 2.17 32.33 12.41
CA GLN A 433 1.11 33.21 12.90
C GLN A 433 0.22 33.63 11.74
N ARG A 434 -1.08 33.75 12.00
CA ARG A 434 -2.04 34.29 11.03
C ARG A 434 -1.68 35.75 10.75
N VAL A 435 -1.46 36.09 9.48
CA VAL A 435 -1.19 37.46 9.02
C VAL A 435 -2.35 37.92 8.15
N GLY A 436 -3.02 38.99 8.54
CA GLY A 436 -4.23 39.48 7.88
C GLY A 436 -5.50 38.76 8.35
N THR A 437 -6.48 38.61 7.46
CA THR A 437 -7.78 37.99 7.78
C THR A 437 -7.94 36.64 7.09
N LEU A 438 -8.71 35.75 7.73
CA LEU A 438 -9.13 34.47 7.18
C LEU A 438 -10.59 34.27 7.58
N THR A 439 -11.48 34.11 6.59
CA THR A 439 -12.84 33.65 6.82
C THR A 439 -13.00 32.23 6.29
N ALA A 440 -13.95 31.50 6.85
CA ALA A 440 -14.23 30.11 6.52
C ALA A 440 -15.74 29.95 6.35
N ASP A 441 -16.15 29.58 5.16
CA ASP A 441 -17.55 29.38 4.79
C ASP A 441 -17.77 27.94 4.33
N ALA A 442 -18.97 27.40 4.54
CA ALA A 442 -19.32 26.09 3.99
C ALA A 442 -19.37 26.16 2.47
N ALA A 443 -18.80 25.17 1.80
CA ALA A 443 -18.81 25.12 0.34
C ALA A 443 -19.91 24.20 -0.19
N GLU A 444 -20.52 24.56 -1.32
CA GLU A 444 -21.71 23.90 -1.88
C GLU A 444 -21.48 22.41 -2.23
N ASP A 445 -20.30 22.06 -2.74
CA ASP A 445 -19.89 20.69 -3.12
C ASP A 445 -19.12 19.95 -1.99
N GLY A 446 -19.25 20.38 -0.72
CA GLY A 446 -18.68 19.73 0.47
C GLY A 446 -17.23 20.11 0.84
N GLY A 447 -17.01 20.54 2.08
CA GLY A 447 -15.73 21.09 2.55
C GLY A 447 -15.85 22.55 2.97
N THR A 448 -14.73 23.25 3.08
CA THR A 448 -14.69 24.66 3.49
C THR A 448 -14.06 25.52 2.41
N LEU A 449 -14.70 26.66 2.12
CA LEU A 449 -14.12 27.77 1.37
C LEU A 449 -13.41 28.71 2.34
N LEU A 450 -12.09 28.76 2.23
CA LEU A 450 -11.23 29.63 3.02
C LEU A 450 -10.87 30.88 2.21
N THR A 451 -11.27 32.05 2.69
CA THR A 451 -10.92 33.34 2.07
C THR A 451 -9.83 34.01 2.89
N ALA A 452 -8.59 33.98 2.40
CA ALA A 452 -7.45 34.59 3.06
C ALA A 452 -7.11 35.93 2.42
N ARG A 453 -6.97 36.97 3.24
CA ARG A 453 -6.43 38.28 2.84
C ARG A 453 -5.12 38.52 3.56
N ILE A 454 -4.02 38.43 2.82
CA ILE A 454 -2.66 38.48 3.38
C ILE A 454 -1.98 39.79 2.94
N PRO A 455 -1.72 40.73 3.87
CA PRO A 455 -0.94 41.93 3.60
C PRO A 455 0.47 41.61 3.05
N LEU A 456 0.91 42.37 2.05
CA LEU A 456 2.21 42.22 1.42
C LEU A 456 3.14 43.38 1.77
N ALA A 457 4.32 43.04 2.27
CA ALA A 457 5.40 44.00 2.47
C ALA A 457 6.12 44.30 1.14
N ALA A 458 6.41 45.58 0.88
CA ALA A 458 7.23 46.03 -0.23
C ALA A 458 8.72 45.67 0.00
N THR A 459 9.03 44.39 -0.14
CA THR A 459 10.37 43.82 0.03
C THR A 459 10.65 42.83 -1.09
N ARG A 460 11.93 42.55 -1.38
CA ARG A 460 12.28 41.46 -2.30
C ARG A 460 12.00 40.11 -1.64
N SER A 461 11.06 39.34 -2.18
CA SER A 461 10.75 38.01 -1.65
C SER A 461 10.19 37.07 -2.73
N LYS A 462 10.34 35.77 -2.50
CA LYS A 462 9.71 34.71 -3.29
C LYS A 462 9.18 33.67 -2.31
N ARG A 463 7.87 33.65 -2.09
CA ARG A 463 7.23 32.87 -1.03
C ARG A 463 6.16 31.94 -1.60
N GLY A 464 6.13 30.70 -1.12
CA GLY A 464 5.08 29.74 -1.48
C GLY A 464 3.85 29.93 -0.60
N VAL A 465 2.67 29.71 -1.16
CA VAL A 465 1.41 29.76 -0.39
C VAL A 465 1.13 28.40 0.24
N ARG A 466 0.82 28.40 1.53
CA ARG A 466 0.56 27.20 2.35
C ARG A 466 -0.71 27.35 3.16
N LEU A 467 -1.46 26.26 3.26
CA LEU A 467 -2.49 26.06 4.27
C LEU A 467 -1.92 25.19 5.39
N TYR A 468 -2.08 25.63 6.63
CA TYR A 468 -1.81 24.86 7.85
C TYR A 468 -3.13 24.57 8.54
N VAL A 469 -3.32 23.34 9.01
CA VAL A 469 -4.53 22.94 9.74
C VAL A 469 -4.21 21.79 10.70
N ASP A 470 -4.85 21.78 11.86
CA ASP A 470 -4.79 20.67 12.80
C ASP A 470 -5.88 19.64 12.47
N VAL A 471 -5.49 18.38 12.33
CA VAL A 471 -6.39 17.25 12.07
C VAL A 471 -5.93 16.07 12.92
N ALA A 472 -6.85 15.47 13.69
CA ALA A 472 -6.57 14.32 14.56
C ALA A 472 -5.33 14.55 15.46
N GLY A 473 -5.31 15.68 16.17
CA GLY A 473 -4.22 16.06 17.08
C GLY A 473 -2.87 16.37 16.43
N SER A 474 -2.79 16.47 15.10
CA SER A 474 -1.54 16.72 14.36
C SER A 474 -1.67 17.92 13.42
N THR A 475 -0.63 18.73 13.30
CA THR A 475 -0.59 19.85 12.34
C THR A 475 -0.11 19.37 10.97
N TYR A 476 -0.85 19.75 9.93
CA TYR A 476 -0.50 19.47 8.54
C TYR A 476 -0.19 20.76 7.78
N GLU A 477 0.87 20.72 6.98
CA GLU A 477 1.24 21.77 6.04
C GLU A 477 0.90 21.32 4.61
N ILE A 478 0.11 22.12 3.89
CA ILE A 478 -0.43 21.82 2.57
C ILE A 478 -0.02 22.93 1.59
N PRO A 479 0.80 22.67 0.55
CA PRO A 479 1.03 23.58 -0.55
C PRO A 479 -0.24 23.79 -1.35
N VAL A 480 -0.56 25.06 -1.59
CA VAL A 480 -1.63 25.43 -2.51
C VAL A 480 -1.13 25.22 -3.94
N ARG A 481 -1.84 24.38 -4.68
CA ARG A 481 -1.63 24.16 -6.12
C ARG A 481 -2.54 25.07 -6.92
N THR A 482 -2.04 25.60 -8.04
CA THR A 482 -2.83 26.50 -8.90
C THR A 482 -3.86 25.76 -9.74
N GLN A 483 -3.62 24.47 -10.05
CA GLN A 483 -4.51 23.64 -10.88
C GLN A 483 -4.88 24.27 -12.24
N GLY A 484 -4.00 25.11 -12.80
CA GLY A 484 -4.27 25.80 -14.06
C GLY A 484 -5.18 27.02 -13.97
N GLN A 485 -5.62 27.41 -12.76
CA GLN A 485 -6.41 28.62 -12.57
C GLN A 485 -5.65 29.87 -13.05
N PRO A 486 -6.35 30.89 -13.60
CA PRO A 486 -5.73 32.12 -14.03
C PRO A 486 -5.15 32.87 -12.81
N MET A 487 -3.95 33.42 -12.99
CA MET A 487 -3.29 34.22 -11.95
C MET A 487 -3.61 35.70 -12.17
N PRO A 488 -3.76 36.49 -11.09
CA PRO A 488 -4.01 37.92 -11.23
C PRO A 488 -2.83 38.59 -11.91
N LEU A 489 -3.12 39.58 -12.76
CA LEU A 489 -2.09 40.32 -13.47
C LEU A 489 -1.09 40.93 -12.48
N ALA A 490 0.19 40.92 -12.86
CA ALA A 490 1.23 41.53 -12.05
C ALA A 490 0.92 43.01 -11.81
N ARG A 491 1.04 43.46 -10.56
CA ARG A 491 0.76 44.86 -10.18
C ARG A 491 2.02 45.56 -9.67
N ARG A 492 2.06 46.86 -9.92
CA ARG A 492 2.98 47.79 -9.27
C ARG A 492 2.29 48.35 -8.02
N TRP A 493 3.01 48.41 -6.90
CA TRP A 493 2.53 49.09 -5.69
C TRP A 493 3.69 49.71 -4.89
N GLY A 494 3.35 50.51 -3.87
CA GLY A 494 4.31 51.25 -3.05
C GLY A 494 4.55 52.67 -3.58
N SER A 495 4.78 53.61 -2.66
CA SER A 495 4.95 55.03 -2.95
C SER A 495 6.42 55.38 -3.22
N THR A 496 7.29 55.20 -2.23
CA THR A 496 8.68 55.71 -2.25
C THR A 496 9.66 54.79 -2.98
N ASP A 497 9.50 53.48 -2.87
CA ASP A 497 10.28 52.47 -3.60
C ASP A 497 9.31 51.50 -4.30
N PRO A 498 9.00 51.70 -5.58
CA PRO A 498 7.94 50.96 -6.24
C PRO A 498 8.35 49.49 -6.43
N HIS A 499 7.46 48.60 -6.03
CA HIS A 499 7.63 47.16 -6.15
C HIS A 499 6.66 46.57 -7.17
N ARG A 500 7.05 45.44 -7.77
CA ARG A 500 6.22 44.58 -8.61
C ARG A 500 5.85 43.34 -7.81
N VAL A 501 4.57 42.95 -7.86
CA VAL A 501 4.09 41.66 -7.35
C VAL A 501 3.67 40.79 -8.51
N ALA A 502 3.91 39.49 -8.40
CA ALA A 502 3.36 38.49 -9.31
C ALA A 502 2.96 37.22 -8.55
N ALA A 503 1.83 36.63 -8.95
CA ALA A 503 1.41 35.29 -8.57
C ALA A 503 1.71 34.35 -9.75
N SER A 504 2.37 33.22 -9.48
CA SER A 504 2.73 32.27 -10.54
C SER A 504 2.88 30.84 -9.99
N PRO A 505 2.59 29.80 -10.79
CA PRO A 505 2.95 28.44 -10.44
C PRO A 505 4.48 28.25 -10.54
N ASN A 506 5.04 27.47 -9.61
CA ASN A 506 6.40 26.95 -9.79
C ASN A 506 6.42 25.71 -10.71
N THR A 507 7.60 25.10 -10.90
CA THR A 507 7.78 23.90 -11.72
C THR A 507 6.96 22.68 -11.27
N LYS A 508 6.43 22.69 -10.04
CA LYS A 508 5.55 21.66 -9.47
C LYS A 508 4.07 22.10 -9.42
N GLY A 509 3.69 23.18 -10.10
CA GLY A 509 2.32 23.71 -10.14
C GLY A 509 1.84 24.37 -8.84
N ARG A 510 2.74 24.70 -7.92
CA ARG A 510 2.40 25.31 -6.61
C ARG A 510 2.42 26.82 -6.70
N LEU A 511 1.46 27.47 -6.04
CA LEU A 511 1.31 28.93 -6.04
C LEU A 511 2.48 29.60 -5.31
N VAL A 512 3.13 30.54 -6.00
CA VAL A 512 4.22 31.36 -5.48
C VAL A 512 3.90 32.84 -5.69
N ILE A 513 4.04 33.61 -4.62
CA ILE A 513 3.98 35.07 -4.64
C ILE A 513 5.40 35.62 -4.67
N THR A 514 5.71 36.41 -5.70
CA THR A 514 7.01 37.04 -5.88
C THR A 514 6.87 38.54 -5.81
N THR A 515 7.67 39.17 -4.95
CA THR A 515 7.76 40.61 -4.78
C THR A 515 9.18 41.06 -5.10
N ALA A 516 9.35 42.10 -5.90
CA ALA A 516 10.67 42.62 -6.26
C ALA A 516 10.62 44.13 -6.51
N PRO A 517 11.69 44.88 -6.20
CA PRO A 517 11.82 46.28 -6.61
C PRO A 517 11.72 46.40 -8.13
N LEU A 518 11.06 47.45 -8.63
CA LEU A 518 10.97 47.73 -10.07
C LEU A 518 12.32 48.15 -10.67
N TRP A 519 13.20 48.71 -9.85
CA TRP A 519 14.55 49.11 -10.23
C TRP A 519 15.55 48.07 -9.71
N GLU A 520 16.43 47.57 -10.57
CA GLU A 520 17.60 46.85 -10.06
C GLU A 520 18.47 47.83 -9.25
N PRO A 521 18.88 47.49 -8.02
CA PRO A 521 19.91 48.28 -7.36
C PRO A 521 21.13 48.32 -8.29
N LYS A 522 21.67 49.52 -8.56
CA LYS A 522 22.92 49.65 -9.31
C LYS A 522 23.92 48.64 -8.72
N PRO A 523 24.51 47.73 -9.52
CA PRO A 523 25.37 46.70 -8.96
C PRO A 523 26.48 47.36 -8.16
N SER A 524 26.70 46.88 -6.93
CA SER A 524 27.81 47.36 -6.11
C SER A 524 29.11 47.23 -6.89
N VAL A 525 30.10 48.09 -6.60
CA VAL A 525 31.40 48.10 -7.29
C VAL A 525 32.01 46.69 -7.32
N GLY A 526 31.83 45.90 -6.26
CA GLY A 526 32.26 44.49 -6.19
C GLY A 526 31.53 43.54 -7.16
N ALA A 527 30.24 43.75 -7.43
CA ALA A 527 29.48 42.96 -8.41
C ALA A 527 29.89 43.29 -9.87
N ARG A 528 30.27 44.54 -10.15
CA ARG A 528 30.86 44.94 -11.45
C ARG A 528 32.23 44.30 -11.68
N LEU A 529 33.08 44.25 -10.64
CA LEU A 529 34.39 43.59 -10.65
C LEU A 529 34.29 42.08 -10.88
N ARG A 530 33.34 41.38 -10.24
CA ARG A 530 33.13 39.94 -10.48
C ARG A 530 32.67 39.62 -11.90
N ARG A 531 31.84 40.47 -12.51
CA ARG A 531 31.38 40.31 -13.90
C ARG A 531 32.47 40.58 -14.95
N THR A 532 33.45 41.43 -14.62
CA THR A 532 34.62 41.70 -15.48
C THR A 532 35.66 40.58 -15.34
N LEU A 533 35.90 40.09 -14.12
CA LEU A 533 36.79 38.95 -13.88
C LEU A 533 36.26 37.63 -14.44
N SER A 534 34.94 37.38 -14.41
CA SER A 534 34.35 36.17 -15.01
C SER A 534 34.39 36.17 -16.54
N ARG A 535 34.50 37.34 -17.18
CA ARG A 535 34.68 37.48 -18.63
C ARG A 535 36.15 37.30 -19.07
N SER A 536 37.11 37.51 -18.17
CA SER A 536 38.54 37.31 -18.44
C SER A 536 38.99 35.84 -18.41
N LYS A 537 38.21 34.92 -17.82
CA LYS A 537 38.47 33.47 -17.84
C LYS A 537 37.88 32.71 -19.03
N ARG A 538 37.35 33.43 -20.04
CA ARG A 538 36.77 32.85 -21.27
C ARG A 538 37.43 33.38 -22.54
N LYS A 539 38.71 33.73 -22.48
CA LYS A 539 39.57 33.88 -23.65
C LYS A 539 40.71 32.89 -23.59
#